data_AF-A0A250JFJ5-F1
#
_entry.id   AF-A0A250JFJ5-F1
#
_cell.length_a   1.000
_cell.length_b   1.000
_cell.length_c   1.000
_cell.angle_alpha   90.00
_cell.angle_beta   90.00
_cell.angle_gamma   90.00
#
_symmetry.space_group_name_H-M   'P 1'
#
loop_
_entity.id
_entity.type
_entity.pdbx_description
1 polymer ?
#
loop_
_entity_poly.entity_id
_entity_poly.type
_entity_poly.pdbx_seq_one_letter_code
_entity_poly.pdbx_strand_id
1 'polypeptide(L)'
;MRGVYRKVAVLATVCALVSGVWPAVARPLSAYREYDSGVFAGGGFKISLPGKGRAEASSDKPSGRGGDGEAISPELLPLSVSSFRTVGNPIMPKRVAEAVPGLDKEARRQLEASLMLLLRQYEQQLDRDDDFRLKNNLAGAFNFLFGAAYSVHKDGRALSPEQRESMLRQINAGFALRLKEQRLSDREKQELYESAVLSGSIILGLYSEGRDTRQPEQQRTARELARELLTRLMGLSIEQVRTEGGSVRIN
;
A
#
# COMPACT_ATOMS: atom_id res chain seq x y z
N MET A 1 6.10 -32.38 -5.19
CA MET A 1 6.10 -30.91 -5.37
C MET A 1 5.55 -30.08 -4.20
N ARG A 2 5.21 -30.67 -3.02
CA ARG A 2 4.67 -29.94 -1.85
C ARG A 2 5.72 -29.40 -0.84
N GLY A 3 7.02 -29.62 -1.09
CA GLY A 3 8.09 -29.34 -0.11
C GLY A 3 8.88 -28.05 -0.29
N VAL A 4 8.87 -27.44 -1.49
CA VAL A 4 9.67 -26.25 -1.80
C VAL A 4 8.95 -24.96 -1.36
N TYR A 5 7.63 -24.92 -1.48
CA TYR A 5 6.78 -23.80 -1.04
C TYR A 5 6.87 -23.52 0.47
N ARG A 6 7.07 -24.57 1.29
CA ARG A 6 7.17 -24.45 2.75
C ARG A 6 8.45 -23.77 3.25
N LYS A 7 9.52 -23.72 2.43
CA LYS A 7 10.79 -23.08 2.80
C LYS A 7 10.91 -21.63 2.32
N VAL A 8 10.14 -21.25 1.29
CA VAL A 8 10.11 -19.88 0.76
C VAL A 8 9.11 -19.00 1.52
N ALA A 9 8.03 -19.58 2.07
CA ALA A 9 6.94 -18.83 2.70
C ALA A 9 7.22 -18.24 4.11
N VAL A 10 8.27 -18.70 4.81
CA VAL A 10 8.52 -18.32 6.22
C VAL A 10 9.82 -17.51 6.41
N LEU A 11 10.81 -17.61 5.52
CA LEU A 11 12.11 -16.95 5.73
C LEU A 11 12.27 -15.58 5.05
N ALA A 12 11.47 -15.27 4.01
CA ALA A 12 11.59 -14.02 3.24
C ALA A 12 10.68 -12.89 3.75
N THR A 13 9.65 -13.23 4.53
CA THR A 13 8.52 -12.34 4.84
C THR A 13 8.78 -11.37 6.00
N VAL A 14 9.90 -11.47 6.72
CA VAL A 14 10.18 -10.63 7.91
C VAL A 14 11.54 -9.91 7.86
N CYS A 15 12.56 -10.45 7.20
CA CYS A 15 13.92 -9.89 7.31
C CYS A 15 14.21 -8.63 6.47
N ALA A 16 13.41 -8.29 5.44
CA ALA A 16 13.63 -7.09 4.64
C ALA A 16 12.90 -5.83 5.15
N LEU A 17 11.96 -5.97 6.09
CA LEU A 17 11.23 -4.83 6.67
C LEU A 17 11.83 -4.33 8.01
N VAL A 18 12.78 -5.06 8.61
CA VAL A 18 13.30 -4.78 9.98
C VAL A 18 14.83 -4.58 10.08
N SER A 19 15.64 -4.87 9.06
CA SER A 19 17.10 -4.63 9.15
C SER A 19 17.48 -3.17 8.89
N GLY A 20 17.17 -2.30 9.87
CA GLY A 20 17.70 -0.94 10.01
C GLY A 20 19.18 -0.90 10.40
N VAL A 21 20.05 -1.65 9.70
CA VAL A 21 21.51 -1.54 9.82
C VAL A 21 22.12 -1.69 8.43
N TRP A 22 22.47 -0.56 7.81
CA TRP A 22 23.37 -0.53 6.66
C TRP A 22 24.80 -0.30 7.15
N PRO A 23 25.79 -1.12 6.75
CA PRO A 23 27.18 -0.74 6.88
C PRO A 23 27.47 0.33 5.82
N ALA A 24 27.96 1.47 6.26
CA ALA A 24 28.61 2.43 5.39
C ALA A 24 29.78 1.73 4.68
N VAL A 25 29.88 1.84 3.35
CA VAL A 25 31.13 2.08 2.58
C VAL A 25 30.90 1.97 1.05
N ALA A 26 31.48 2.97 0.37
CA ALA A 26 31.90 3.09 -1.04
C ALA A 26 30.87 3.08 -2.19
N ARG A 27 30.58 4.30 -2.67
CA ARG A 27 29.92 4.64 -3.94
C ARG A 27 30.84 4.43 -5.16
N PRO A 28 30.30 4.01 -6.32
CA PRO A 28 30.79 4.44 -7.62
C PRO A 28 29.87 5.53 -8.23
N LEU A 29 30.50 6.47 -8.93
CA LEU A 29 29.88 7.59 -9.64
C LEU A 29 29.09 7.09 -10.87
N SER A 30 27.77 7.30 -10.88
CA SER A 30 26.92 7.18 -12.06
C SER A 30 26.19 8.51 -12.32
N ALA A 31 26.11 8.92 -13.59
CA ALA A 31 25.49 10.17 -14.02
C ALA A 31 23.95 10.16 -14.04
N TYR A 32 23.32 9.08 -13.56
CA TYR A 32 21.89 9.09 -13.23
C TYR A 32 21.73 9.59 -11.81
N ARG A 33 20.97 10.69 -11.65
CA ARG A 33 20.52 11.26 -10.37
C ARG A 33 20.31 10.13 -9.36
N GLU A 34 21.17 10.06 -8.32
CA GLU A 34 21.05 9.08 -7.25
C GLU A 34 19.60 9.08 -6.76
N TYR A 35 18.88 8.01 -7.10
CA TYR A 35 17.51 7.80 -6.67
C TYR A 35 17.55 7.22 -5.27
N ASP A 36 17.10 8.00 -4.31
CA ASP A 36 17.02 7.58 -2.91
C ASP A 36 15.78 6.71 -2.71
N SER A 37 15.95 5.39 -2.80
CA SER A 37 14.92 4.42 -2.39
C SER A 37 14.47 4.59 -0.92
N GLY A 38 15.23 5.37 -0.14
CA GLY A 38 14.85 5.84 1.17
C GLY A 38 13.56 6.64 1.16
N VAL A 39 13.11 7.29 0.07
CA VAL A 39 11.87 8.10 0.04
C VAL A 39 10.64 7.37 0.60
N PHE A 40 10.55 6.05 0.43
CA PHE A 40 9.37 5.26 0.82
C PHE A 40 9.55 4.46 2.12
N ALA A 41 10.76 3.97 2.41
CA ALA A 41 11.04 3.27 3.66
C ALA A 41 11.46 4.22 4.81
N GLY A 42 11.94 5.43 4.49
CA GLY A 42 12.45 6.43 5.44
C GLY A 42 12.24 7.92 5.06
N GLY A 43 11.79 8.27 3.85
CA GLY A 43 11.75 9.64 3.34
C GLY A 43 10.34 10.23 3.30
N GLY A 44 9.49 9.79 4.22
CA GLY A 44 8.35 10.58 4.68
C GLY A 44 7.12 10.59 3.78
N PHE A 45 7.05 9.81 2.69
CA PHE A 45 5.82 9.69 1.92
C PHE A 45 4.76 8.91 2.72
N LYS A 46 3.94 9.64 3.48
CA LYS A 46 2.76 9.13 4.19
C LYS A 46 1.52 9.75 3.58
N ILE A 47 0.56 8.91 3.20
CA ILE A 47 -0.77 9.38 2.80
C ILE A 47 -1.39 10.05 4.03
N SER A 48 -1.53 11.38 3.98
CA SER A 48 -2.29 12.09 4.99
C SER A 48 -3.76 11.98 4.64
N LEU A 49 -4.45 11.06 5.30
CA LEU A 49 -5.89 11.02 5.25
C LEU A 49 -6.46 12.18 6.05
N PRO A 50 -7.58 12.78 5.62
CA PRO A 50 -8.24 13.83 6.39
C PRO A 50 -8.74 13.21 7.70
N GLY A 51 -7.90 13.25 8.74
CA GLY A 51 -8.31 13.04 10.12
C GLY A 51 -9.31 14.15 10.47
N LYS A 52 -10.34 13.80 11.24
CA LYS A 52 -11.40 14.72 11.65
C LYS A 52 -10.77 15.94 12.32
N GLY A 53 -10.60 17.01 11.55
CA GLY A 53 -10.42 18.34 12.09
C GLY A 53 -11.55 18.55 13.08
N ARG A 54 -11.19 18.84 14.31
CA ARG A 54 -12.05 19.18 15.44
C ARG A 54 -13.02 20.29 15.03
N ALA A 55 -14.18 19.90 14.50
CA ALA A 55 -15.38 20.74 14.49
C ALA A 55 -15.97 20.70 15.91
N GLU A 56 -15.22 21.21 16.89
CA GLU A 56 -15.80 21.69 18.14
C GLU A 56 -15.94 23.20 18.01
N ALA A 57 -17.16 23.66 18.24
CA ALA A 57 -17.58 25.03 18.16
C ALA A 57 -16.72 25.96 19.02
N SER A 58 -15.98 26.86 18.38
CA SER A 58 -15.60 28.14 18.98
C SER A 58 -16.56 29.21 18.46
N SER A 59 -17.65 29.41 19.19
CA SER A 59 -18.37 30.69 19.15
C SER A 59 -17.53 31.71 19.88
N ASP A 60 -16.71 32.49 19.16
CA ASP A 60 -16.52 33.92 19.47
C ASP A 60 -15.73 34.67 18.36
N LYS A 61 -16.44 35.65 17.79
CA LYS A 61 -16.13 36.85 16.96
C LYS A 61 -14.82 37.08 16.17
N PRO A 62 -14.90 37.92 15.10
CA PRO A 62 -13.96 37.92 13.98
C PRO A 62 -12.89 39.03 14.04
N SER A 63 -11.69 38.73 13.56
CA SER A 63 -10.81 39.73 12.95
C SER A 63 -9.91 39.04 11.93
N GLY A 64 -9.99 39.48 10.67
CA GLY A 64 -9.44 38.76 9.53
C GLY A 64 -7.93 38.82 9.36
N ARG A 65 -7.42 37.90 8.53
CA ARG A 65 -6.62 38.24 7.35
C ARG A 65 -6.48 36.98 6.50
N GLY A 66 -6.70 37.14 5.20
CA GLY A 66 -6.88 36.08 4.23
C GLY A 66 -5.71 35.09 4.15
N GLY A 67 -6.11 33.84 4.06
CA GLY A 67 -5.31 32.68 3.74
C GLY A 67 -6.34 31.61 3.41
N ASP A 68 -6.94 31.71 2.23
CA ASP A 68 -7.89 30.73 1.70
C ASP A 68 -7.17 29.40 1.52
N GLY A 69 -7.00 28.67 2.63
CA GLY A 69 -6.80 27.24 2.62
C GLY A 69 -8.12 26.64 2.18
N GLU A 70 -8.34 26.65 0.87
CA GLU A 70 -9.49 26.05 0.20
C GLU A 70 -9.65 24.64 0.78
N ALA A 71 -10.63 24.49 1.67
CA ALA A 71 -10.98 23.22 2.26
C ALA A 71 -11.50 22.35 1.12
N ILE A 72 -10.58 21.61 0.49
CA ILE A 72 -10.90 20.70 -0.60
C ILE A 72 -11.89 19.71 0.00
N SER A 73 -13.17 19.90 -0.32
CA SER A 73 -14.20 18.97 0.11
C SER A 73 -13.83 17.62 -0.51
N PRO A 74 -13.48 16.61 0.30
CA PRO A 74 -12.99 15.33 -0.21
C PRO A 74 -14.04 14.57 -1.03
N GLU A 75 -15.26 15.07 -1.08
CA GLU A 75 -16.43 14.41 -1.67
C GLU A 75 -16.45 14.34 -3.20
N LEU A 76 -15.63 15.11 -3.94
CA LEU A 76 -15.73 15.16 -5.42
C LEU A 76 -14.41 15.27 -6.18
N LEU A 77 -13.29 14.78 -5.62
CA LEU A 77 -12.04 14.74 -6.39
C LEU A 77 -12.07 13.62 -7.44
N PRO A 78 -11.78 13.91 -8.72
CA PRO A 78 -11.75 12.87 -9.74
C PRO A 78 -10.62 11.88 -9.47
N LEU A 79 -10.83 10.60 -9.78
CA LEU A 79 -9.81 9.55 -9.64
C LEU A 79 -8.59 9.77 -10.55
N SER A 80 -8.72 10.62 -11.56
CA SER A 80 -7.60 11.00 -12.43
C SER A 80 -6.42 11.61 -11.67
N VAL A 81 -6.66 12.20 -10.49
CA VAL A 81 -5.60 12.80 -9.65
C VAL A 81 -4.56 11.77 -9.20
N SER A 82 -5.00 10.54 -8.92
CA SER A 82 -4.15 9.44 -8.47
C SER A 82 -3.79 8.45 -9.59
N SER A 83 -4.18 8.76 -10.83
CA SER A 83 -3.88 7.93 -12.00
C SER A 83 -2.48 8.23 -12.56
N PHE A 84 -1.90 7.25 -13.26
CA PHE A 84 -0.59 7.38 -13.90
C PHE A 84 -0.49 6.57 -15.19
N ARG A 85 0.52 6.86 -16.00
CA ARG A 85 0.85 6.08 -17.18
C ARG A 85 1.93 5.07 -16.84
N THR A 86 1.79 3.83 -17.29
CA THR A 86 2.87 2.84 -17.14
C THR A 86 4.08 3.25 -17.98
N VAL A 87 5.27 3.17 -17.40
CA VAL A 87 6.53 3.53 -18.07
C VAL A 87 7.27 2.33 -18.68
N GLY A 88 6.70 1.13 -18.56
CA GLY A 88 7.27 -0.10 -19.10
C GLY A 88 6.82 -1.34 -18.33
N ASN A 89 7.66 -2.37 -18.34
CA ASN A 89 7.43 -3.60 -17.58
C ASN A 89 7.38 -3.34 -16.06
N PRO A 90 6.68 -4.19 -15.29
CA PRO A 90 6.67 -4.08 -13.84
C PRO A 90 8.06 -4.11 -13.22
N ILE A 91 8.27 -3.29 -12.20
CA ILE A 91 9.58 -3.00 -11.61
C ILE A 91 9.75 -3.74 -10.28
N MET A 92 8.70 -3.72 -9.45
CA MET A 92 8.75 -4.23 -8.08
C MET A 92 8.91 -5.74 -7.96
N PRO A 93 8.33 -6.60 -8.83
CA PRO A 93 8.53 -8.05 -8.73
C PRO A 93 10.01 -8.46 -8.71
N LYS A 94 10.80 -7.91 -9.64
CA LYS A 94 12.24 -8.15 -9.70
C LYS A 94 12.97 -7.57 -8.49
N ARG A 95 12.67 -6.31 -8.14
CA ARG A 95 13.31 -5.62 -7.02
C ARG A 95 13.08 -6.35 -5.68
N VAL A 96 11.86 -6.81 -5.44
CA VAL A 96 11.51 -7.59 -4.24
C VAL A 96 12.26 -8.92 -4.25
N ALA A 97 12.30 -9.64 -5.38
CA ALA A 97 13.02 -10.91 -5.46
C ALA A 97 14.53 -10.75 -5.24
N GLU A 98 15.13 -9.67 -5.75
CA GLU A 98 16.54 -9.33 -5.53
C GLU A 98 16.83 -8.93 -4.08
N ALA A 99 15.86 -8.33 -3.38
CA ALA A 99 16.00 -7.92 -1.98
C ALA A 99 15.95 -9.09 -0.97
N VAL A 100 15.58 -10.30 -1.39
CA VAL A 100 15.55 -11.47 -0.50
C VAL A 100 16.95 -12.11 -0.42
N PRO A 101 17.62 -12.05 0.76
CA PRO A 101 18.93 -12.66 0.92
C PRO A 101 18.84 -14.19 0.91
N GLY A 102 19.91 -14.85 0.45
CA GLY A 102 20.05 -16.31 0.52
C GLY A 102 19.31 -17.10 -0.57
N LEU A 103 18.58 -16.44 -1.48
CA LEU A 103 18.02 -17.12 -2.65
C LEU A 103 19.09 -17.36 -3.72
N ASP A 104 19.13 -18.59 -4.23
CA ASP A 104 19.87 -18.89 -5.46
C ASP A 104 19.18 -18.26 -6.69
N LYS A 105 19.83 -18.36 -7.86
CA LYS A 105 19.35 -17.74 -9.10
C LYS A 105 17.98 -18.28 -9.54
N GLU A 106 17.73 -19.57 -9.33
CA GLU A 106 16.49 -20.21 -9.77
C GLU A 106 15.34 -19.87 -8.83
N ALA A 107 15.55 -19.96 -7.52
CA ALA A 107 14.59 -19.54 -6.51
C ALA A 107 14.22 -18.05 -6.65
N ARG A 108 15.19 -17.19 -6.96
CA ARG A 108 14.93 -15.76 -7.21
C ARG A 108 14.03 -15.55 -8.43
N ARG A 109 14.28 -16.26 -9.54
CA ARG A 109 13.44 -16.20 -10.75
C ARG A 109 12.02 -16.70 -10.49
N GLN A 110 11.87 -17.78 -9.72
CA GLN A 110 10.56 -18.31 -9.35
C GLN A 110 9.78 -17.32 -8.46
N LEU A 111 10.46 -16.64 -7.53
CA LEU A 111 9.85 -15.60 -6.72
C LEU A 111 9.41 -14.40 -7.60
N GLU A 112 10.27 -13.90 -8.48
CA GLU A 112 9.93 -12.82 -9.42
C GLU A 112 8.71 -13.18 -10.27
N ALA A 113 8.67 -14.38 -10.85
CA ALA A 113 7.53 -14.86 -11.64
C ALA A 113 6.24 -14.97 -10.82
N SER A 114 6.34 -15.38 -9.55
CA SER A 114 5.19 -15.45 -8.65
C SER A 114 4.65 -14.06 -8.31
N LEU A 115 5.53 -13.09 -8.07
CA LEU A 115 5.14 -11.70 -7.80
C LEU A 115 4.51 -11.05 -9.04
N MET A 116 5.03 -11.32 -10.24
CA MET A 116 4.40 -10.92 -11.50
C MET A 116 2.99 -11.49 -11.65
N LEU A 117 2.78 -12.75 -11.26
CA LEU A 117 1.46 -13.38 -11.29
C LEU A 117 0.47 -12.68 -10.35
N LEU A 118 0.89 -12.29 -9.14
CA LEU A 118 0.04 -11.57 -8.20
C LEU A 118 -0.43 -10.21 -8.76
N LEU A 119 0.46 -9.44 -9.38
CA LEU A 119 0.09 -8.18 -10.05
C LEU A 119 -0.96 -8.42 -11.15
N ARG A 120 -0.73 -9.42 -12.00
CA ARG A 120 -1.68 -9.77 -13.07
C ARG A 120 -3.03 -10.22 -12.53
N GLN A 121 -3.05 -10.99 -11.44
CA GLN A 121 -4.29 -11.45 -10.81
C GLN A 121 -5.11 -10.29 -10.27
N TYR A 122 -4.46 -9.27 -9.71
CA TYR A 122 -5.13 -8.05 -9.28
C TYR A 122 -5.78 -7.32 -10.46
N GLU A 123 -5.06 -7.12 -11.56
CA GLU A 123 -5.62 -6.47 -12.76
C GLU A 123 -6.79 -7.28 -13.35
N GLN A 124 -6.67 -8.60 -13.41
CA GLN A 124 -7.75 -9.49 -13.83
C GLN A 124 -8.95 -9.46 -12.87
N GLN A 125 -8.73 -9.20 -11.59
CA GLN A 125 -9.82 -8.98 -10.66
C GLN A 125 -10.56 -7.67 -10.98
N LEU A 126 -9.84 -6.57 -11.22
CA LEU A 126 -10.46 -5.31 -11.62
C LEU A 126 -11.28 -5.45 -12.91
N ASP A 127 -10.79 -6.25 -13.87
CA ASP A 127 -11.53 -6.55 -15.11
C ASP A 127 -12.82 -7.33 -14.86
N ARG A 128 -12.80 -8.30 -13.92
CA ARG A 128 -13.99 -9.08 -13.57
C ARG A 128 -15.02 -8.27 -12.79
N ASP A 129 -14.55 -7.31 -12.00
CA ASP A 129 -15.39 -6.45 -11.16
C ASP A 129 -15.90 -5.21 -11.93
N ASP A 130 -15.57 -5.07 -13.22
CA ASP A 130 -15.85 -3.89 -14.07
C ASP A 130 -15.33 -2.55 -13.50
N ASP A 131 -14.24 -2.62 -12.74
CA ASP A 131 -13.62 -1.49 -12.05
C ASP A 131 -12.36 -0.99 -12.79
N PHE A 132 -12.46 -0.86 -14.12
CA PHE A 132 -11.35 -0.44 -14.99
C PHE A 132 -10.74 0.92 -14.61
N ARG A 133 -11.53 1.79 -13.95
CA ARG A 133 -11.09 3.08 -13.40
C ARG A 133 -9.96 2.98 -12.37
N LEU A 134 -9.76 1.81 -11.77
CA LEU A 134 -8.72 1.57 -10.74
C LEU A 134 -7.42 0.96 -11.31
N LYS A 135 -7.38 0.68 -12.62
CA LYS A 135 -6.14 0.29 -13.30
C LYS A 135 -5.16 1.47 -13.29
N ASN A 136 -3.90 1.20 -12.97
CA ASN A 136 -2.85 2.23 -12.88
C ASN A 136 -3.28 3.44 -12.05
N ASN A 137 -3.94 3.16 -10.92
CA ASN A 137 -4.45 4.17 -10.00
C ASN A 137 -3.93 3.91 -8.59
N LEU A 138 -3.20 4.89 -8.04
CA LEU A 138 -2.62 4.78 -6.70
C LEU A 138 -3.69 4.65 -5.62
N ALA A 139 -4.79 5.41 -5.70
CA ALA A 139 -5.85 5.30 -4.72
C ALA A 139 -6.50 3.91 -4.73
N GLY A 140 -6.70 3.34 -5.93
CA GLY A 140 -7.16 1.97 -6.11
C GLY A 140 -6.25 0.94 -5.44
N ALA A 141 -4.94 0.99 -5.73
CA ALA A 141 -3.97 0.05 -5.15
C ALA A 141 -3.88 0.14 -3.62
N PHE A 142 -3.90 1.35 -3.07
CA PHE A 142 -3.90 1.54 -1.61
C PHE A 142 -5.23 1.15 -0.96
N ASN A 143 -6.35 1.33 -1.66
CA ASN A 143 -7.64 0.84 -1.19
C ASN A 143 -7.68 -0.70 -1.16
N PHE A 144 -7.06 -1.36 -2.14
CA PHE A 144 -6.87 -2.81 -2.14
C PHE A 144 -5.98 -3.26 -0.97
N LEU A 145 -4.83 -2.64 -0.77
CA LEU A 145 -3.96 -2.90 0.39
C LEU A 145 -4.71 -2.74 1.72
N PHE A 146 -5.48 -1.65 1.87
CA PHE A 146 -6.26 -1.40 3.06
C PHE A 146 -7.32 -2.49 3.28
N GLY A 147 -8.10 -2.83 2.25
CA GLY A 147 -9.11 -3.88 2.33
C GLY A 147 -8.52 -5.24 2.67
N ALA A 148 -7.35 -5.57 2.11
CA ALA A 148 -6.58 -6.76 2.43
C ALA A 148 -6.17 -6.78 3.91
N ALA A 149 -5.56 -5.70 4.40
CA ALA A 149 -5.13 -5.59 5.79
C ALA A 149 -6.31 -5.62 6.78
N TYR A 150 -7.41 -4.94 6.45
CA TYR A 150 -8.66 -4.99 7.22
C TYR A 150 -9.19 -6.41 7.32
N SER A 151 -9.28 -7.12 6.19
CA SER A 151 -9.76 -8.51 6.15
C SER A 151 -8.93 -9.43 7.02
N VAL A 152 -7.60 -9.39 6.88
CA VAL A 152 -6.67 -10.19 7.70
C VAL A 152 -6.83 -9.89 9.20
N HIS A 153 -7.04 -8.62 9.55
CA HIS A 153 -7.20 -8.20 10.94
C HIS A 153 -8.59 -8.50 11.52
N LYS A 154 -9.64 -8.54 10.70
CA LYS A 154 -11.02 -8.85 11.08
C LYS A 154 -11.42 -10.29 10.76
N ASP A 155 -10.45 -11.20 10.82
CA ASP A 155 -10.64 -12.64 10.66
C ASP A 155 -11.34 -13.04 9.34
N GLY A 156 -10.91 -12.44 8.24
CA GLY A 156 -11.41 -12.69 6.89
C GLY A 156 -12.65 -11.86 6.50
N ARG A 157 -13.14 -10.97 7.38
CA ARG A 157 -14.28 -10.10 7.05
C ARG A 157 -13.87 -9.00 6.08
N ALA A 158 -14.50 -8.98 4.91
CA ALA A 158 -14.29 -7.93 3.92
C ALA A 158 -15.10 -6.66 4.23
N LEU A 159 -14.64 -5.52 3.72
CA LEU A 159 -15.42 -4.29 3.67
C LEU A 159 -16.59 -4.44 2.69
N SER A 160 -17.73 -3.82 3.03
CA SER A 160 -18.83 -3.68 2.08
C SER A 160 -18.43 -2.80 0.88
N PRO A 161 -19.14 -2.87 -0.26
CA PRO A 161 -18.88 -2.00 -1.40
C PRO A 161 -18.90 -0.50 -1.02
N GLU A 162 -19.84 -0.08 -0.19
CA GLU A 162 -19.98 1.31 0.26
C GLU A 162 -18.80 1.73 1.14
N GLN A 163 -18.36 0.85 2.05
CA GLN A 163 -17.19 1.08 2.88
C GLN A 163 -15.91 1.18 2.04
N ARG A 164 -15.78 0.32 1.03
CA ARG A 164 -14.65 0.34 0.08
C ARG A 164 -14.61 1.63 -0.73
N GLU A 165 -15.75 2.12 -1.21
CA GLU A 165 -15.84 3.39 -1.93
C GLU A 165 -15.59 4.58 -0.98
N SER A 166 -16.11 4.52 0.25
CA SER A 166 -15.84 5.52 1.29
C SER A 166 -14.35 5.66 1.59
N MET A 167 -13.63 4.53 1.70
CA MET A 167 -12.19 4.54 1.90
C MET A 167 -11.44 5.00 0.64
N LEU A 168 -11.86 4.57 -0.56
CA LEU A 168 -11.28 5.01 -1.82
C LEU A 168 -11.29 6.54 -1.94
N ARG A 169 -12.41 7.19 -1.62
CA ARG A 169 -12.53 8.65 -1.66
C ARG A 169 -11.56 9.33 -0.68
N GLN A 170 -11.43 8.81 0.54
CA GLN A 170 -10.48 9.35 1.53
C GLN A 170 -9.04 9.22 1.05
N ILE A 171 -8.67 8.07 0.49
CA ILE A 171 -7.33 7.81 -0.06
C ILE A 171 -7.06 8.73 -1.26
N ASN A 172 -8.02 8.87 -2.18
CA ASN A 172 -7.87 9.74 -3.35
C ASN A 172 -7.69 11.21 -2.94
N ALA A 173 -8.43 11.66 -1.92
CA ALA A 173 -8.24 13.00 -1.35
C ALA A 173 -6.85 13.17 -0.72
N GLY A 174 -6.36 12.17 0.02
CA GLY A 174 -5.01 12.17 0.56
C GLY A 174 -3.93 12.28 -0.51
N PHE A 175 -4.08 11.55 -1.62
CA PHE A 175 -3.17 11.67 -2.78
C PHE A 175 -3.28 13.04 -3.45
N ALA A 176 -4.47 13.61 -3.58
CA ALA A 176 -4.64 14.92 -4.18
C ALA A 176 -3.92 16.02 -3.39
N LEU A 177 -3.96 15.95 -2.05
CA LEU A 177 -3.24 16.87 -1.18
C LEU A 177 -1.73 16.67 -1.29
N ARG A 178 -1.26 15.41 -1.18
CA ARG A 178 0.19 15.10 -1.21
C ARG A 178 0.84 15.31 -2.56
N LEU A 179 0.16 14.99 -3.67
CA LEU A 179 0.71 15.20 -5.01
C LEU A 179 0.78 16.68 -5.42
N LYS A 180 0.03 17.57 -4.74
CA LYS A 180 0.23 19.03 -4.85
C LYS A 180 1.55 19.45 -4.21
N GLU A 181 1.94 18.81 -3.11
CA GLU A 181 3.18 19.10 -2.36
C GLU A 181 4.42 18.44 -2.99
N GLN A 182 4.26 17.20 -3.47
CA GLN A 182 5.35 16.39 -4.02
C GLN A 182 4.92 15.72 -5.34
N ARG A 183 5.48 16.20 -6.44
CA ARG A 183 5.25 15.60 -7.77
C ARG A 183 6.04 14.30 -7.90
N LEU A 184 5.32 13.18 -7.95
CA LEU A 184 5.86 11.89 -8.34
C LEU A 184 5.85 11.74 -9.87
N SER A 185 6.95 11.25 -10.43
CA SER A 185 7.02 10.78 -11.82
C SER A 185 6.12 9.55 -12.02
N ASP A 186 5.72 9.29 -13.26
CA ASP A 186 4.93 8.11 -13.62
C ASP A 186 5.64 6.80 -13.22
N ARG A 187 6.98 6.78 -13.26
CA ARG A 187 7.78 5.63 -12.78
C ARG A 187 7.63 5.43 -11.27
N GLU A 188 7.77 6.49 -10.48
CA GLU A 188 7.63 6.41 -9.01
C GLU A 188 6.20 5.99 -8.63
N LYS A 189 5.19 6.53 -9.34
CA LYS A 189 3.79 6.11 -9.15
C LYS A 189 3.58 4.63 -9.50
N GLN A 190 4.20 4.14 -10.57
CA GLN A 190 4.15 2.72 -10.92
C GLN A 190 4.81 1.84 -9.85
N GLU A 191 6.00 2.20 -9.37
CA GLU A 191 6.66 1.46 -8.27
C GLU A 191 5.80 1.43 -7.00
N LEU A 192 5.18 2.56 -6.65
CA LEU A 192 4.32 2.68 -5.48
C LEU A 192 3.01 1.88 -5.63
N TYR A 193 2.39 1.91 -6.81
CA TYR A 193 1.23 1.10 -7.16
C TYR A 193 1.53 -0.39 -7.02
N GLU A 194 2.60 -0.87 -7.65
CA GLU A 194 2.99 -2.29 -7.61
C GLU A 194 3.32 -2.73 -6.19
N SER A 195 3.99 -1.86 -5.41
CA SER A 195 4.31 -2.14 -4.01
C SER A 195 3.05 -2.34 -3.16
N ALA A 196 2.04 -1.48 -3.32
CA ALA A 196 0.78 -1.59 -2.59
C ALA A 196 -0.01 -2.85 -3.00
N VAL A 197 -0.10 -3.15 -4.29
CA VAL A 197 -0.78 -4.35 -4.80
C VAL A 197 -0.09 -5.63 -4.32
N LEU A 198 1.23 -5.72 -4.43
CA LEU A 198 1.99 -6.88 -3.96
C LEU A 198 1.82 -7.06 -2.45
N SER A 199 1.91 -5.97 -1.69
CA SER A 199 1.73 -5.98 -0.24
C SER A 199 0.35 -6.54 0.16
N GLY A 200 -0.73 -6.05 -0.45
CA GLY A 200 -2.08 -6.54 -0.20
C GLY A 200 -2.27 -8.01 -0.58
N SER A 201 -1.66 -8.43 -1.70
CA SER A 201 -1.73 -9.80 -2.19
C SER A 201 -0.98 -10.79 -1.27
N ILE A 202 0.21 -10.40 -0.81
CA ILE A 202 1.05 -11.23 0.07
C ILE A 202 0.37 -11.47 1.42
N ILE A 203 -0.15 -10.43 2.07
CA ILE A 203 -0.82 -10.60 3.38
C ILE A 203 -2.08 -11.46 3.28
N LEU A 204 -2.88 -11.31 2.21
CA LEU A 204 -4.05 -12.15 1.97
C LEU A 204 -3.66 -13.60 1.69
N GLY A 205 -2.61 -13.82 0.89
CA GLY A 205 -2.09 -15.15 0.59
C GLY A 205 -1.64 -15.88 1.84
N LEU A 206 -0.81 -15.24 2.67
CA LEU A 206 -0.32 -15.80 3.93
C LEU A 206 -1.45 -16.11 4.92
N TYR A 207 -2.41 -15.21 5.05
CA TYR A 207 -3.55 -15.42 5.93
C TYR A 207 -4.41 -16.59 5.46
N SER A 208 -4.70 -16.66 4.16
CA SER A 208 -5.51 -17.72 3.56
C SER A 208 -4.81 -19.08 3.66
N GLU A 209 -3.51 -19.15 3.35
CA GLU A 209 -2.72 -20.38 3.51
C GLU A 209 -2.70 -20.82 4.98
N GLY A 210 -2.47 -19.91 5.92
CA GLY A 210 -2.45 -20.21 7.35
C GLY A 210 -3.80 -20.71 7.87
N ARG A 211 -4.90 -20.20 7.32
CA ARG A 211 -6.25 -20.69 7.62
C ARG A 211 -6.49 -22.08 7.04
N ASP A 212 -6.21 -22.26 5.76
CA ASP A 212 -6.53 -23.48 5.01
C ASP A 212 -5.65 -24.66 5.46
N THR A 213 -4.41 -24.39 5.87
CA THR A 213 -3.45 -25.39 6.37
C THR A 213 -3.42 -25.52 7.90
N ARG A 214 -4.29 -24.79 8.62
CA ARG A 214 -4.36 -24.76 10.09
C ARG A 214 -3.01 -24.42 10.76
N GLN A 215 -2.29 -23.46 10.18
CA GLN A 215 -1.03 -22.92 10.72
C GLN A 215 -1.28 -21.54 11.35
N PRO A 216 -1.58 -21.47 12.67
CA PRO A 216 -1.91 -20.20 13.33
C PRO A 216 -0.75 -19.20 13.29
N GLU A 217 0.50 -19.67 13.28
CA GLU A 217 1.68 -18.80 13.14
C GLU A 217 1.68 -18.03 11.81
N GLN A 218 1.30 -18.66 10.70
CA GLN A 218 1.19 -17.96 9.41
C GLN A 218 0.13 -16.85 9.44
N GLN A 219 -1.01 -17.11 10.09
CA GLN A 219 -2.05 -16.08 10.27
C GLN A 219 -1.58 -14.95 11.18
N ARG A 220 -0.80 -15.25 12.22
CA ARG A 220 -0.19 -14.24 13.10
C ARG A 220 0.79 -13.37 12.33
N THR A 221 1.70 -13.97 11.56
CA THR A 221 2.63 -13.24 10.69
C THR A 221 1.89 -12.36 9.69
N ALA A 222 0.82 -12.86 9.07
CA ALA A 222 0.01 -12.04 8.15
C ALA A 222 -0.60 -10.81 8.84
N ARG A 223 -1.13 -10.96 10.07
CA ARG A 223 -1.68 -9.84 10.86
C ARG A 223 -0.61 -8.83 11.26
N GLU A 224 0.56 -9.29 11.69
CA GLU A 224 1.68 -8.42 12.06
C GLU A 224 2.18 -7.63 10.83
N LEU A 225 2.34 -8.31 9.70
CA LEU A 225 2.74 -7.68 8.45
C LEU A 225 1.69 -6.66 7.96
N ALA A 226 0.40 -7.00 8.05
CA ALA A 226 -0.68 -6.07 7.71
C ALA A 226 -0.64 -4.78 8.54
N ARG A 227 -0.41 -4.88 9.86
CA ARG A 227 -0.26 -3.70 10.73
C ARG A 227 0.94 -2.85 10.34
N GLU A 228 2.08 -3.48 10.10
CA GLU A 228 3.32 -2.78 9.75
C GLU A 228 3.18 -2.03 8.41
N LEU A 229 2.59 -2.69 7.41
CA LEU A 229 2.38 -2.09 6.09
C LEU A 229 1.40 -0.93 6.12
N LEU A 230 0.30 -1.02 6.87
CA LEU A 230 -0.63 0.10 7.07
C LEU A 230 0.08 1.28 7.75
N THR A 231 0.88 1.00 8.77
CA THR A 231 1.59 2.04 9.52
C THR A 231 2.64 2.73 8.64
N ARG A 232 3.44 1.96 7.90
CA ARG A 232 4.52 2.51 7.07
C ARG A 232 4.02 3.20 5.81
N LEU A 233 3.12 2.55 5.07
CA LEU A 233 2.71 3.04 3.75
C LEU A 233 1.56 4.04 3.83
N MET A 234 0.69 3.91 4.84
CA MET A 234 -0.49 4.76 4.98
C MET A 234 -0.44 5.68 6.20
N GLY A 235 0.50 5.47 7.13
CA GLY A 235 0.50 6.21 8.39
C GLY A 235 -0.68 5.86 9.29
N LEU A 236 -1.29 4.68 9.11
CA LEU A 236 -2.51 4.26 9.80
C LEU A 236 -2.26 3.07 10.72
N SER A 237 -2.85 3.11 11.91
CA SER A 237 -3.06 1.93 12.73
C SER A 237 -4.46 1.37 12.45
N ILE A 238 -4.56 0.04 12.31
CA ILE A 238 -5.83 -0.65 12.08
C ILE A 238 -6.79 -0.49 13.28
N GLU A 239 -6.25 -0.25 14.47
CA GLU A 239 -6.99 0.03 15.69
C GLU A 239 -7.73 1.39 15.64
N GLN A 240 -7.28 2.32 14.79
CA GLN A 240 -7.94 3.61 14.55
C GLN A 240 -9.14 3.49 13.59
N VAL A 241 -9.24 2.37 12.86
CA VAL A 241 -10.25 2.15 11.82
C VAL A 241 -11.55 1.67 12.46
N ARG A 242 -12.62 2.41 12.22
CA ARG A 242 -13.99 2.02 12.55
C ARG A 242 -14.85 1.96 11.29
N THR A 243 -15.70 0.95 11.22
CA THR A 243 -16.71 0.80 10.16
C THR A 243 -18.09 1.04 10.77
N GLU A 244 -18.77 2.09 10.33
CA GLU A 244 -20.11 2.46 10.80
C GLU A 244 -21.02 2.63 9.59
N GLY A 245 -22.04 1.76 9.48
CA GLY A 245 -22.88 1.66 8.29
C GLY A 245 -22.05 1.44 7.02
N GLY A 246 -22.34 2.22 5.97
CA GLY A 246 -21.60 2.21 4.71
C GLY A 246 -20.32 3.04 4.69
N SER A 247 -19.76 3.43 5.84
CA SER A 247 -18.60 4.33 5.91
C SER A 247 -17.43 3.76 6.71
N VAL A 248 -16.22 4.15 6.31
CA VAL A 248 -14.98 3.89 7.06
C VAL A 248 -14.54 5.20 7.71
N ARG A 249 -14.26 5.18 9.01
CA ARG A 249 -13.75 6.33 9.78
C ARG A 249 -12.40 5.99 10.39
N ILE A 250 -11.53 6.99 10.40
CA ILE A 250 -10.17 6.92 10.96
C ILE A 250 -10.08 7.97 12.06
N ASN A 251 -9.77 7.53 13.28
CA ASN A 251 -9.67 8.40 14.46
C ASN A 251 -8.24 8.76 14.84
#